data_AF-A0A1Y1VRR7-F1
#
_entry.id   AF-A0A1Y1VRR7-F1
#
_cell.length_a   1.000
_cell.length_b   1.000
_cell.length_c   1.000
_cell.angle_alpha   90.00
_cell.angle_beta   90.00
_cell.angle_gamma   90.00
#
_symmetry.space_group_name_H-M   'P 1'
#
loop_
_entity.id
_entity.type
_entity.pdbx_description
1 polymer ?
#
loop_
_entity_poly.entity_id
_entity_poly.type
_entity_poly.pdbx_seq_one_letter_code
_entity_poly.pdbx_strand_id
1 'polypeptide(L)' 'MMNIWGDDGKHIRNGDILRLEGAEAKLFKGFLQLTTTRYGKIRRVGEDTMVFQESPNISKMLWVTEEESRAMAPKEEGQC' A
#
# COMPACT_ATOMS: atom_id res chain seq x y z
N MET A 1 -1.29 1.66 -2.11
CA MET A 1 -2.15 1.32 -3.25
C MET A 1 -1.63 0.01 -3.82
N MET A 2 -2.49 -0.87 -4.33
CA MET A 2 -2.04 -2.11 -4.98
C MET A 2 -1.95 -1.89 -6.49
N ASN A 3 -0.80 -2.21 -7.08
CA ASN A 3 -0.53 -2.11 -8.51
C ASN A 3 -0.33 -3.53 -9.07
N ILE A 4 -1.09 -3.86 -10.10
CA ILE A 4 -1.08 -5.16 -10.76
C ILE A 4 -0.79 -4.92 -12.24
N TRP A 5 0.10 -5.72 -12.80
CA TRP A 5 0.54 -5.58 -14.19
C TRP A 5 -0.05 -6.67 -15.08
N GLY A 6 -0.19 -6.35 -16.36
CA GLY A 6 -0.62 -7.31 -17.38
C GLY A 6 -2.08 -7.74 -17.25
N ASP A 7 -2.37 -8.94 -17.76
CA ASP A 7 -3.74 -9.46 -17.83
C ASP A 7 -4.26 -10.02 -16.50
N ASP A 8 -3.39 -10.26 -15.51
CA ASP A 8 -3.80 -10.77 -14.20
C ASP A 8 -4.81 -9.85 -13.52
N GLY A 9 -4.65 -8.53 -13.70
CA GLY A 9 -5.58 -7.53 -13.15
C GLY A 9 -7.01 -7.64 -13.70
N LYS A 10 -7.19 -8.19 -14.90
CA LYS A 10 -8.51 -8.34 -15.55
C LYS A 10 -9.35 -9.46 -14.92
N HIS A 11 -8.71 -10.39 -14.22
CA HIS A 11 -9.36 -11.57 -13.65
C HIS A 11 -9.79 -11.37 -12.19
N ILE A 12 -9.32 -10.29 -11.54
CA ILE A 12 -9.60 -9.99 -10.13
C ILE A 12 -10.96 -9.33 -10.00
N ARG A 13 -11.75 -9.81 -9.04
CA ARG A 13 -13.09 -9.31 -8.72
C ARG A 13 -13.16 -8.88 -7.26
N ASN A 14 -14.12 -8.01 -6.96
CA ASN A 14 -14.45 -7.70 -5.58
C ASN A 14 -14.88 -8.99 -4.86
N GLY A 15 -14.44 -9.16 -3.61
CA GLY A 15 -14.70 -10.37 -2.83
C GLY A 15 -13.64 -11.46 -2.98
N ASP A 16 -12.81 -11.46 -4.03
CA ASP A 16 -11.73 -12.43 -4.18
C ASP A 16 -10.74 -12.36 -3.02
N ILE A 17 -10.44 -13.52 -2.44
CA ILE A 17 -9.33 -13.66 -1.49
C ILE A 17 -8.10 -14.08 -2.29
N LEU A 18 -7.06 -13.24 -2.29
CA LEU A 18 -5.86 -13.44 -3.09
C LEU A 18 -4.64 -13.77 -2.22
N ARG A 19 -3.86 -14.78 -2.64
CA ARG A 19 -2.52 -15.06 -2.15
C ARG A 19 -1.50 -14.47 -3.11
N LEU A 20 -0.65 -13.60 -2.59
CA LEU A 20 0.44 -12.96 -3.31
C LEU A 20 1.78 -13.56 -2.89
N GLU A 21 2.62 -13.92 -3.86
CA GLU A 21 3.99 -14.39 -3.63
C GLU A 21 4.96 -13.56 -4.45
N GLY A 22 6.09 -13.14 -3.86
CA GLY A 22 7.09 -12.33 -4.55
C GLY A 22 6.60 -10.93 -4.95
N ALA A 23 5.61 -10.39 -4.25
CA ALA A 23 5.21 -8.99 -4.38
C ALA A 23 6.17 -8.09 -3.58
N GLU A 24 6.31 -6.85 -4.03
CA GLU A 24 7.15 -5.83 -3.39
C GLU A 24 6.30 -4.75 -2.74
N ALA A 25 6.64 -4.42 -1.49
CA ALA A 25 6.14 -3.24 -0.81
C ALA A 25 7.22 -2.15 -0.88
N LYS A 26 6.88 -1.00 -1.47
CA LYS A 26 7.81 0.12 -1.62
C LYS A 26 7.14 1.45 -1.28
N LEU A 27 7.95 2.44 -0.91
CA LEU A 27 7.49 3.81 -0.76
C LEU A 27 7.64 4.55 -2.10
N PHE A 28 6.57 5.21 -2.52
CA PHE A 28 6.60 6.14 -3.65
C PHE A 28 6.09 7.50 -3.17
N LYS A 29 6.95 8.51 -3.19
CA LYS A 29 6.68 9.85 -2.64
C LYS A 29 6.15 9.81 -1.19
N GLY A 30 6.75 8.96 -0.37
CA GLY A 30 6.35 8.75 1.02
C GLY A 30 5.10 7.88 1.22
N PHE A 31 4.43 7.39 0.18
CA PHE A 31 3.23 6.56 0.33
C PHE A 31 3.51 5.09 0.02
N LEU A 32 2.96 4.18 0.83
CA LEU A 32 3.12 2.74 0.65
C LEU A 32 2.38 2.24 -0.60
N GLN A 33 3.12 1.56 -1.48
CA GLN A 33 2.62 0.88 -2.66
C GLN A 33 2.99 -0.60 -2.62
N LEU A 34 2.00 -1.47 -2.83
CA LEU A 34 2.19 -2.90 -3.01
C LEU A 34 2.12 -3.20 -4.51
N THR A 35 3.14 -3.85 -5.07
CA THR A 35 3.23 -4.07 -6.51
C THR A 35 3.61 -5.52 -6.79
N THR A 36 2.96 -6.14 -7.78
CA THR A 36 3.40 -7.47 -8.24
C THR A 36 4.65 -7.35 -9.09
N THR A 37 5.58 -8.30 -8.94
CA THR A 37 6.81 -8.34 -9.74
C THR A 37 6.61 -9.24 -10.96
N ARG A 38 7.53 -9.15 -11.94
CA ARG A 38 7.51 -10.00 -13.14
C ARG A 38 7.45 -11.50 -12.84
N TYR A 39 8.05 -11.94 -11.74
CA TYR A 39 8.08 -13.34 -11.31
C TYR A 39 7.18 -13.62 -10.10
N GLY A 40 6.42 -12.60 -9.67
CA GLY A 40 5.45 -12.73 -8.60
C GLY A 40 4.26 -13.57 -9.05
N LYS A 41 3.54 -14.14 -8.09
CA LYS A 41 2.35 -14.95 -8.35
C LYS A 41 1.17 -14.35 -7.63
N ILE A 42 0.04 -14.30 -8.34
CA ILE A 42 -1.27 -13.99 -7.78
C ILE A 42 -2.12 -15.24 -7.93
N ARG A 43 -2.71 -15.70 -6.84
CA ARG A 43 -3.63 -16.85 -6.85
C ARG A 43 -4.87 -16.51 -6.07
N ARG A 44 -6.04 -16.71 -6.67
CA ARG A 44 -7.29 -16.72 -5.91
C ARG A 44 -7.32 -17.97 -5.03
N VAL A 45 -7.61 -17.78 -3.76
CA VAL A 45 -7.67 -18.83 -2.74
C VAL A 45 -9.02 -18.92 -2.04
N GLY A 46 -9.93 -17.98 -2.32
CA GLY A 46 -11.28 -17.97 -1.75
C GLY A 46 -12.09 -16.78 -2.24
N GLU A 47 -13.24 -16.57 -1.59
CA GLU A 47 -14.16 -15.47 -1.84
C GLU A 47 -14.95 -15.16 -0.55
N ASP A 48 -15.25 -13.87 -0.32
CA ASP A 48 -16.16 -13.26 0.67
C ASP A 48 -15.90 -13.48 2.18
N THR A 49 -15.47 -14.67 2.56
CA THR A 49 -15.52 -15.16 3.95
C THR A 49 -14.30 -14.78 4.80
N MET A 50 -13.51 -13.80 4.35
CA MET A 50 -12.37 -13.26 5.10
C MET A 50 -12.71 -11.91 5.72
N VAL A 51 -12.67 -11.83 7.04
CA VAL A 51 -12.83 -10.57 7.77
C VAL A 51 -11.63 -9.66 7.51
N PHE A 52 -11.89 -8.39 7.20
CA PHE A 52 -10.86 -7.38 7.00
C PHE A 52 -11.29 -6.03 7.59
N GLN A 53 -10.35 -5.09 7.65
CA GLN A 53 -10.58 -3.74 8.18
C GLN A 53 -10.05 -2.70 7.19
N GLU A 54 -10.88 -1.73 6.81
CA GLU A 54 -10.50 -0.69 5.84
C GLU A 54 -9.67 0.45 6.44
N SER A 55 -9.87 0.73 7.73
CA SER A 55 -9.23 1.83 8.44
C SER A 55 -8.39 1.30 9.61
N PRO A 56 -7.12 1.68 9.71
CA PRO A 56 -6.48 2.74 8.94
C PRO A 56 -5.96 2.25 7.58
N ASN A 57 -6.11 3.08 6.56
CA ASN A 57 -5.58 2.79 5.23
C ASN A 57 -4.08 3.10 5.19
N ILE A 58 -3.24 2.07 5.33
CA ILE A 58 -1.78 2.16 5.39
C ILE A 58 -1.19 2.83 4.12
N SER A 59 -1.87 2.69 2.99
CA SER A 59 -1.44 3.29 1.71
C SER A 59 -1.62 4.81 1.65
N LYS A 60 -2.45 5.38 2.52
CA LYS A 60 -2.68 6.83 2.63
C LYS A 60 -1.84 7.48 3.72
N MET A 61 -1.12 6.69 4.51
CA MET A 61 -0.18 7.21 5.50
C MET A 61 1.05 7.77 4.79
N LEU A 62 1.48 8.96 5.20
CA LEU A 62 2.72 9.55 4.75
C LEU A 62 3.86 9.02 5.63
N TRP A 63 4.76 8.27 5.02
CA TRP A 63 5.96 7.71 5.63
C TRP A 63 7.12 8.64 5.31
N VAL A 64 7.69 9.22 6.37
CA VAL A 64 8.83 10.12 6.32
C VAL A 64 9.89 9.65 7.28
N THR A 65 11.12 10.07 7.04
CA THR A 65 12.19 9.95 8.03
C THR A 65 11.96 10.90 9.20
N GLU A 66 12.65 10.64 10.31
CA GLU A 66 12.65 11.53 11.48
C GLU A 66 13.18 12.94 11.16
N GLU A 67 14.06 13.06 10.17
CA GLU A 67 14.60 14.35 9.72
C GLU A 67 13.55 15.16 8.96
N GLU A 68 12.85 14.53 8.01
CA GLU A 68 11.76 15.13 7.25
C GLU A 68 10.58 15.50 8.17
N SER A 69 10.24 14.63 9.14
CA SER A 69 9.22 14.91 10.14
C SER A 69 9.54 16.18 10.94
N ARG A 70 10.78 16.31 11.42
CA ARG A 70 11.25 17.51 12.13
C ARG A 70 11.23 18.76 11.26
N ALA A 71 11.56 18.65 9.97
CA ALA A 71 11.51 19.77 9.04
C ALA A 71 10.08 20.24 8.73
N MET A 72 9.09 19.34 8.82
CA MET A 72 7.66 19.64 8.63
C MET A 72 6.96 20.13 9.89
N ALA A 73 7.62 20.06 11.06
CA ALA A 73 7.08 20.60 12.29
C ALA A 73 6.81 22.10 12.11
N PRO A 74 5.64 22.60 12.54
CA PRO A 74 5.34 24.03 12.47
C PRO A 74 6.44 24.79 13.23
N LYS A 75 7.07 25.75 12.56
CA LYS A 75 7.96 26.70 13.24
C LYS A 75 7.09 27.52 14.17
N GLU A 76 7.41 27.53 15.46
CA GLU A 76 6.74 28.41 16.42
C GLU A 76 6.93 29.87 15.97
N GLU A 77 5.89 30.47 15.40
CA GLU A 77 5.84 31.92 15.14
C GLU A 77 5.62 32.62 16.48
N GLY A 78 6.68 33.11 17.10
CA GLY A 78 6.54 33.93 18.31
C GLY A 78 7.78 34.02 19.19
N GLN A 79 8.83 34.69 18.70
CA GLN A 79 9.74 35.41 19.59
C GLN A 79 9.74 36.87 19.14
N CYS A 80 8.99 37.69 19.88
CA CYS A 80 9.08 39.15 19.86
C CYS A 80 10.44 39.62 20.37
#